data_AF-A0A1R1YJ30-F1
#
_entry.id   AF-A0A1R1YJ30-F1
#
_cell.length_a   1.000
_cell.length_b   1.000
_cell.length_c   1.000
_cell.angle_alpha   90.00
_cell.angle_beta   90.00
_cell.angle_gamma   90.00
#
_symmetry.space_group_name_H-M   'P 1'
#
loop_
_entity.id
_entity.type
_entity.pdbx_description
1 polymer ?
#
loop_
_entity_poly.entity_id
_entity_poly.type
_entity_poly.pdbx_seq_one_letter_code
_entity_poly.pdbx_strand_id
1 'polypeptide(L)'
;MSLQGQKVNSTDQYTYLGYIMNSKWDVSGTIKNNKNKVMKAVYAAYSFLRRTDVLTALKIKFINSVLIPIGCYGGEKFGMSEARCKLVQPEIDKAIRMVANVGKSAAMERIRDELGITSVFMRTSTARERAYHKLPTSKTWIADLIKAPMKARMAIWVTGSARWIRKFCTQDSNGQTIITIVDWKR
;
A
#
# COMPACT_ATOMS: atom_id res chain seq x y z
N MET A 1 -28.70 -18.41 10.52
CA MET A 1 -27.94 -18.33 11.78
C MET A 1 -28.59 -17.27 12.65
N SER A 2 -28.86 -17.58 13.92
CA SER A 2 -29.30 -16.61 14.92
C SER A 2 -28.16 -16.32 15.88
N LEU A 3 -27.85 -15.04 16.13
CA LEU A 3 -26.92 -14.59 17.16
C LEU A 3 -27.76 -13.83 18.19
N GLN A 4 -27.63 -14.20 19.47
CA GLN A 4 -28.41 -13.61 20.56
C GLN A 4 -29.94 -13.61 20.30
N GLY A 5 -30.46 -14.67 19.69
CA GLY A 5 -31.89 -14.81 19.39
C GLY A 5 -32.39 -14.01 18.18
N GLN A 6 -31.56 -13.17 17.56
CA GLN A 6 -31.92 -12.42 16.35
C GLN A 6 -31.41 -13.11 15.09
N LYS A 7 -32.24 -13.13 14.03
CA LYS A 7 -31.86 -13.67 12.71
C LYS A 7 -30.82 -12.75 12.08
N VAL A 8 -29.61 -13.27 11.88
CA VAL A 8 -28.53 -12.52 11.25
C VAL A 8 -28.76 -12.51 9.74
N ASN A 9 -28.77 -11.31 9.15
CA ASN A 9 -28.89 -11.15 7.71
C ASN A 9 -27.63 -11.67 7.02
N SER A 10 -27.81 -12.42 5.93
CA SER A 10 -26.69 -12.86 5.09
C SER A 10 -26.17 -11.64 4.31
N THR A 11 -24.86 -11.37 4.41
CA THR A 11 -24.19 -10.30 3.68
C THR A 11 -23.00 -10.86 2.91
N ASP A 12 -22.86 -10.48 1.63
CA ASP A 12 -21.74 -10.95 0.80
C ASP A 12 -20.39 -10.32 1.18
N GLN A 13 -20.42 -9.16 1.84
CA GLN A 13 -19.23 -8.40 2.24
C GLN A 13 -19.40 -7.79 3.63
N TYR A 14 -18.32 -7.79 4.40
CA TYR A 14 -18.25 -7.16 5.72
C TYR A 14 -17.03 -6.24 5.78
N THR A 15 -17.20 -5.05 6.36
CA THR A 15 -16.08 -4.12 6.56
C THR A 15 -15.59 -4.20 7.99
N TYR A 16 -14.39 -4.73 8.19
CA TYR A 16 -13.73 -4.80 9.50
C TYR A 16 -12.48 -3.94 9.52
N LEU A 17 -12.41 -2.95 10.42
CA LEU A 17 -11.27 -2.03 10.51
C LEU A 17 -10.89 -1.38 9.16
N GLY A 18 -11.88 -1.17 8.27
CA GLY A 18 -11.64 -0.62 6.93
C GLY A 18 -11.21 -1.64 5.87
N TYR A 19 -11.00 -2.90 6.24
CA TYR A 19 -10.82 -4.02 5.30
C TYR A 19 -12.15 -4.55 4.81
N ILE A 20 -12.25 -4.80 3.51
CA ILE A 20 -13.39 -5.51 2.94
C ILE A 20 -13.11 -7.00 3.00
N MET A 21 -13.87 -7.71 3.83
CA MET A 21 -13.92 -9.16 3.91
C MET A 21 -15.04 -9.65 2.99
N ASN A 22 -14.70 -10.50 2.04
CA ASN A 22 -15.65 -11.14 1.13
C ASN A 22 -15.46 -12.66 1.18
N SER A 23 -16.40 -13.42 0.61
CA SER A 23 -16.32 -14.89 0.57
C SER A 23 -15.07 -15.44 -0.12
N LYS A 24 -14.42 -14.64 -0.99
CA LYS A 24 -13.20 -15.00 -1.71
C LYS A 24 -11.92 -14.74 -0.91
N TRP A 25 -12.00 -14.01 0.20
CA TRP A 25 -10.87 -13.55 1.02
C TRP A 25 -9.78 -12.81 0.22
N ASP A 26 -10.14 -12.20 -0.91
CA ASP A 26 -9.21 -11.48 -1.76
C ASP A 26 -8.95 -10.05 -1.28
N VAL A 27 -7.90 -9.41 -1.80
CA VAL A 27 -7.50 -8.04 -1.41
C VAL A 27 -8.10 -6.95 -2.30
N SER A 28 -8.81 -7.31 -3.38
CA SER A 28 -9.26 -6.37 -4.41
C SER A 28 -10.27 -5.36 -3.88
N GLY A 29 -11.20 -5.80 -3.02
CA GLY A 29 -12.16 -4.93 -2.37
C GLY A 29 -11.48 -3.86 -1.52
N THR A 30 -10.49 -4.24 -0.73
CA THR A 30 -9.71 -3.30 0.10
C THR A 30 -8.92 -2.31 -0.76
N ILE A 31 -8.27 -2.76 -1.83
CA ILE A 31 -7.53 -1.88 -2.75
C ILE A 31 -8.47 -0.87 -3.43
N LYS A 32 -9.66 -1.32 -3.86
CA LYS A 32 -10.69 -0.44 -4.45
C LYS A 32 -11.20 0.58 -3.44
N ASN A 33 -11.40 0.18 -2.18
CA ASN A 33 -11.78 1.08 -1.10
C ASN A 33 -10.71 2.16 -0.86
N ASN A 34 -9.44 1.77 -0.78
CA ASN A 34 -8.33 2.70 -0.60
C ASN A 34 -8.25 3.69 -1.76
N LYS A 35 -8.36 3.21 -3.01
CA LYS A 35 -8.41 4.08 -4.20
C LYS A 35 -9.50 5.14 -4.06
N ASN A 36 -10.72 4.73 -3.70
CA ASN A 36 -11.84 5.65 -3.53
C ASN A 36 -11.61 6.66 -2.39
N LYS A 37 -10.99 6.24 -1.28
CA LYS A 37 -10.64 7.14 -0.17
C LYS A 37 -9.57 8.15 -0.55
N VAL A 38 -8.51 7.73 -1.25
CA VAL A 38 -7.49 8.64 -1.80
C VAL A 38 -8.15 9.63 -2.74
N MET A 39 -8.97 9.16 -3.68
CA MET A 39 -9.68 10.01 -4.62
C MET A 39 -10.51 11.09 -3.91
N LYS A 40 -11.32 10.71 -2.91
CA LYS A 40 -12.09 11.66 -2.09
C LYS A 40 -11.20 12.67 -1.37
N ALA A 41 -10.08 12.22 -0.78
CA ALA A 41 -9.14 13.10 -0.09
C ALA A 41 -8.45 14.09 -1.03
N VAL A 42 -8.08 13.65 -2.24
CA VAL A 42 -7.51 14.52 -3.29
C VAL A 42 -8.51 15.58 -3.72
N TYR A 43 -9.77 15.21 -3.96
CA TYR A 43 -10.80 16.18 -4.33
C TYR A 43 -11.11 17.18 -3.21
N ALA A 44 -11.15 16.72 -1.95
CA ALA A 44 -11.32 17.62 -0.81
C ALA A 44 -10.16 18.62 -0.65
N ALA A 45 -8.93 18.19 -0.96
CA ALA A 45 -7.73 19.03 -0.90
C ALA A 45 -7.43 19.78 -2.21
N TYR A 46 -8.32 19.72 -3.21
CA TYR A 46 -8.03 20.20 -4.56
C TYR A 46 -7.60 21.68 -4.59
N SER A 47 -8.33 22.55 -3.89
CA SER A 47 -8.03 23.98 -3.79
C SER A 47 -6.67 24.23 -3.15
N PHE A 48 -6.36 23.52 -2.06
CA PHE A 48 -5.07 23.59 -1.37
C PHE A 48 -3.90 23.14 -2.27
N LEU A 49 -4.08 22.05 -3.02
CA LEU A 49 -3.02 21.49 -3.86
C LEU A 49 -2.69 22.41 -5.05
N ARG A 50 -3.68 23.10 -5.63
CA ARG A 50 -3.48 23.99 -6.80
C ARG A 50 -3.06 25.42 -6.48
N ARG A 51 -3.19 25.86 -5.22
CA ARG A 51 -2.81 27.21 -4.79
C ARG A 51 -1.34 27.51 -5.02
N THR A 52 -0.99 28.51 -5.82
CA THR A 52 0.40 28.84 -6.17
C THR A 52 1.15 29.57 -5.05
N ASP A 53 0.42 30.18 -4.12
CA ASP A 53 0.93 30.94 -2.98
C ASP A 53 1.37 30.06 -1.80
N VAL A 54 0.99 28.78 -1.79
CA VAL A 54 1.39 27.82 -0.75
C VAL A 54 2.67 27.10 -1.17
N LEU A 55 3.66 27.07 -0.26
CA LEU A 55 4.93 26.37 -0.46
C LEU A 55 4.74 24.90 -0.88
N THR A 56 5.42 24.50 -1.96
CA THR A 56 5.41 23.13 -2.50
C THR A 56 5.78 22.10 -1.43
N ALA A 57 6.73 22.42 -0.55
CA ALA A 57 7.15 21.56 0.55
C ALA A 57 5.99 21.18 1.50
N LEU A 58 5.07 22.10 1.78
CA LEU A 58 3.90 21.82 2.62
C LEU A 58 2.94 20.86 1.92
N LYS A 59 2.75 21.02 0.61
CA LYS A 59 1.91 20.12 -0.20
C LYS A 59 2.53 18.73 -0.32
N ILE A 60 3.84 18.62 -0.48
CA ILE A 60 4.57 17.35 -0.46
C ILE A 60 4.39 16.67 0.91
N LYS A 61 4.54 17.42 2.01
CA LYS A 61 4.28 16.89 3.36
C LYS A 61 2.84 16.39 3.50
N PHE A 62 1.86 17.10 2.97
CA PHE A 62 0.46 16.64 2.95
C PHE A 62 0.31 15.32 2.16
N ILE A 63 0.92 15.20 0.98
CA ILE A 63 0.87 13.94 0.20
C ILE A 63 1.47 12.78 1.00
N ASN A 64 2.65 12.97 1.60
CA ASN A 64 3.36 11.93 2.35
C ASN A 64 2.66 11.53 3.65
N SER A 65 2.02 12.48 4.33
CA SER A 65 1.38 12.26 5.63
C SER A 65 -0.10 11.84 5.54
N VAL A 66 -0.81 12.22 4.47
CA VAL A 66 -2.24 11.98 4.34
C VAL A 66 -2.54 11.01 3.19
N LEU A 67 -2.17 11.37 1.96
CA LEU A 67 -2.60 10.60 0.78
C LEU A 67 -1.91 9.23 0.70
N ILE A 68 -0.60 9.18 0.96
CA ILE A 68 0.18 7.94 0.93
C ILE A 68 -0.34 6.94 1.97
N PRO A 69 -0.53 7.29 3.26
CA PRO A 69 -1.11 6.37 4.24
C PRO A 69 -2.51 5.87 3.89
N ILE A 70 -3.39 6.73 3.36
CA ILE A 70 -4.73 6.31 2.92
C ILE A 70 -4.65 5.28 1.80
N GLY A 71 -3.76 5.49 0.82
CA GLY A 71 -3.57 4.57 -0.30
C GLY A 71 -2.90 3.25 0.10
N CYS A 72 -1.97 3.32 1.06
CA CYS A 72 -1.16 2.18 1.50
C CYS A 72 -1.78 1.39 2.66
N TYR A 73 -2.97 1.74 3.13
CA TYR A 73 -3.62 1.06 4.24
C TYR A 73 -3.80 -0.44 3.95
N GLY A 74 -3.24 -1.31 4.77
CA GLY A 74 -3.21 -2.76 4.53
C GLY A 74 -2.16 -3.23 3.52
N GLY A 75 -1.14 -2.40 3.26
CA GLY A 75 -0.01 -2.70 2.40
C GLY A 75 0.74 -3.97 2.80
N GLU A 76 0.72 -4.35 4.07
CA GLU A 76 1.27 -5.63 4.55
C GLU A 76 0.63 -6.85 3.87
N LYS A 77 -0.64 -6.75 3.45
CA LYS A 77 -1.39 -7.85 2.84
C LYS A 77 -1.18 -7.91 1.32
N PHE A 78 -1.18 -6.74 0.66
CA PHE A 78 -1.13 -6.65 -0.81
C PHE A 78 0.18 -6.11 -1.41
N GLY A 79 1.15 -5.72 -0.59
CA GLY A 79 2.47 -5.26 -1.02
C GLY A 79 3.25 -6.32 -1.82
N MET A 80 4.42 -5.94 -2.35
CA MET A 80 5.27 -6.78 -3.21
C MET A 80 4.60 -7.20 -4.53
N SER A 81 3.59 -6.45 -4.99
CA SER A 81 2.93 -6.66 -6.28
C SER A 81 2.60 -5.31 -6.94
N GLU A 82 3.27 -5.02 -8.05
CA GLU A 82 3.08 -3.77 -8.79
C GLU A 82 1.67 -3.69 -9.39
N ALA A 83 1.15 -4.80 -9.92
CA ALA A 83 -0.21 -4.87 -10.48
C ALA A 83 -1.30 -4.44 -9.48
N ARG A 84 -1.15 -4.82 -8.21
CA ARG A 84 -2.08 -4.44 -7.14
C ARG A 84 -1.95 -2.96 -6.78
N CYS A 85 -0.73 -2.44 -6.71
CA CYS A 85 -0.46 -1.04 -6.36
C CYS A 85 -0.83 -0.06 -7.49
N LYS A 86 -0.79 -0.52 -8.75
CA LYS A 86 -1.14 0.25 -9.95
C LYS A 86 -2.57 0.80 -9.93
N LEU A 87 -3.47 0.22 -9.13
CA LEU A 87 -4.85 0.70 -9.00
C LEU A 87 -4.98 1.98 -8.17
N VAL A 88 -4.08 2.21 -7.21
CA VAL A 88 -4.13 3.35 -6.26
C VAL A 88 -3.18 4.47 -6.70
N GLN A 89 -2.01 4.12 -7.24
CA GLN A 89 -0.97 5.07 -7.64
C GLN A 89 -1.46 6.23 -8.52
N PRO A 90 -2.35 6.04 -9.52
CA PRO A 90 -2.81 7.12 -10.39
C PRO A 90 -3.55 8.23 -9.63
N GLU A 91 -4.27 7.90 -8.55
CA GLU A 91 -4.99 8.91 -7.76
C GLU A 91 -4.02 9.80 -6.98
N ILE A 92 -2.92 9.22 -6.47
CA ILE A 92 -1.84 9.98 -5.83
C ILE A 92 -1.08 10.80 -6.87
N ASP A 93 -0.82 10.24 -8.05
CA ASP A 93 -0.15 10.96 -9.13
C ASP A 93 -0.92 12.19 -9.59
N LYS A 94 -2.26 12.16 -9.58
CA LYS A 94 -3.07 13.36 -9.84
C LYS A 94 -2.73 14.48 -8.87
N ALA A 95 -2.59 14.18 -7.58
CA ALA A 95 -2.19 15.17 -6.58
C ALA A 95 -0.76 15.67 -6.82
N ILE A 96 0.18 14.76 -7.11
CA ILE A 96 1.58 15.13 -7.40
C ILE A 96 1.65 16.04 -8.64
N ARG A 97 0.89 15.75 -9.70
CA ARG A 97 0.81 16.60 -10.89
C ARG A 97 0.28 17.99 -10.58
N MET A 98 -0.71 18.11 -9.69
CA MET A 98 -1.23 19.41 -9.24
C MET A 98 -0.18 20.21 -8.47
N VAL A 99 0.62 19.54 -7.64
CA VAL A 99 1.69 20.18 -6.85
C VAL A 99 2.85 20.63 -7.73
N ALA A 100 3.25 19.80 -8.70
CA ALA A 100 4.35 20.10 -9.62
C ALA A 100 3.93 20.99 -10.81
N ASN A 101 2.64 21.28 -10.96
CA ASN A 101 2.04 22.02 -12.08
C ASN A 101 2.45 21.48 -13.46
N VAL A 102 2.41 20.15 -13.63
CA VAL A 102 2.82 19.48 -14.87
C VAL A 102 1.64 18.88 -15.65
N GLY A 103 1.78 18.79 -16.97
CA GLY A 103 0.81 18.16 -17.85
C GLY A 103 0.73 16.64 -17.71
N LYS A 104 -0.18 16.00 -18.46
CA LYS A 104 -0.42 14.54 -18.43
C LYS A 104 0.75 13.71 -19.01
N SER A 105 1.53 14.29 -19.93
CA SER A 105 2.67 13.65 -20.60
C SER A 105 3.92 13.53 -19.73
N ALA A 106 3.97 14.21 -18.59
CA ALA A 106 5.17 14.22 -17.76
C ALA A 106 5.48 12.84 -17.16
N ALA A 107 6.76 12.49 -17.13
CA ALA A 107 7.30 11.26 -16.58
C ALA A 107 7.19 11.26 -15.05
N MET A 108 6.15 10.62 -14.51
CA MET A 108 5.83 10.67 -13.07
C MET A 108 6.90 10.05 -12.17
N GLU A 109 7.65 9.08 -12.66
CA GLU A 109 8.72 8.44 -11.89
C GLU A 109 9.81 9.45 -11.52
N ARG A 110 10.32 10.19 -12.52
CA ARG A 110 11.28 11.28 -12.29
C ARG A 110 10.73 12.35 -11.38
N ILE A 111 9.49 12.80 -11.57
CA ILE A 111 8.88 13.84 -10.71
C ILE A 111 8.76 13.38 -9.26
N ARG A 112 8.42 12.11 -9.03
CA ARG A 112 8.35 11.56 -7.67
C ARG A 112 9.73 11.54 -7.01
N ASP A 113 10.77 11.15 -7.74
CA ASP A 113 12.15 11.13 -7.25
C ASP A 113 12.61 12.54 -6.86
N GLU A 114 12.40 13.54 -7.73
CA GLU A 114 12.77 14.94 -7.46
C GLU A 114 12.02 15.52 -6.25
N LEU A 115 10.76 15.13 -6.06
CA LEU A 115 9.95 15.55 -4.91
C LEU A 115 10.18 14.71 -3.64
N GLY A 116 11.01 13.67 -3.71
CA GLY A 116 11.26 12.74 -2.60
C GLY A 116 10.00 11.96 -2.15
N ILE A 117 9.05 11.70 -3.07
CA ILE A 117 7.80 10.99 -2.78
C ILE A 117 7.95 9.52 -3.15
N THR A 118 7.99 8.65 -2.14
CA THR A 118 8.01 7.20 -2.36
C THR A 118 6.72 6.70 -3.01
N SER A 119 6.83 5.78 -3.97
CA SER A 119 5.66 5.14 -4.59
C SER A 119 4.84 4.29 -3.60
N VAL A 120 3.56 4.09 -3.90
CA VAL A 120 2.68 3.17 -3.15
C VAL A 120 3.25 1.76 -3.17
N PHE A 121 3.82 1.34 -4.30
CA PHE A 121 4.47 0.04 -4.41
C PHE A 121 5.62 -0.12 -3.42
N MET A 122 6.49 0.89 -3.33
CA MET A 122 7.61 0.86 -2.39
C MET A 122 7.11 0.81 -0.95
N ARG A 123 6.21 1.73 -0.59
CA ARG A 123 5.65 1.84 0.78
C ARG A 123 4.95 0.57 1.25
N THR A 124 4.16 -0.05 0.38
CA THR A 124 3.44 -1.29 0.72
C THR A 124 4.39 -2.49 0.76
N SER A 125 5.43 -2.52 -0.07
CA SER A 125 6.45 -3.58 -0.03
C SER A 125 7.28 -3.51 1.25
N THR A 126 7.74 -2.33 1.66
CA THR A 126 8.39 -2.11 2.97
C THR A 126 7.47 -2.49 4.13
N ALA A 127 6.18 -2.15 4.06
CA ALA A 127 5.21 -2.54 5.09
C ALA A 127 5.07 -4.07 5.21
N ARG A 128 5.03 -4.77 4.07
CA ARG A 128 4.94 -6.24 4.02
C ARG A 128 6.23 -6.91 4.49
N GLU A 129 7.39 -6.39 4.11
CA GLU A 129 8.67 -6.87 4.62
C GLU A 129 8.76 -6.71 6.14
N ARG A 130 8.45 -5.51 6.66
CA ARG A 130 8.41 -5.26 8.09
C ARG A 130 7.48 -6.24 8.80
N ALA A 131 6.30 -6.51 8.23
CA ALA A 131 5.37 -7.49 8.77
C ALA A 131 5.98 -8.90 8.80
N TYR A 132 6.67 -9.31 7.73
CA TYR A 132 7.32 -10.62 7.66
C TYR A 132 8.36 -10.82 8.78
N HIS A 133 9.15 -9.79 9.11
CA HIS A 133 10.12 -9.87 10.21
C HIS A 133 9.51 -9.70 11.60
N LYS A 134 8.46 -8.87 11.74
CA LYS A 134 7.83 -8.58 13.02
C LYS A 134 6.92 -9.71 13.51
N LEU A 135 6.08 -10.26 12.62
CA LEU A 135 5.02 -11.19 12.99
C LEU A 135 5.50 -12.50 13.67
N PRO A 136 6.67 -13.09 13.32
CA PRO A 136 7.23 -14.26 14.02
C PRO A 136 7.48 -14.07 15.52
N THR A 137 7.68 -12.83 15.95
CA THR A 137 7.93 -12.47 17.37
C THR A 137 6.64 -12.17 18.14
N SER A 138 5.49 -12.15 17.46
CA SER A 138 4.20 -11.86 18.11
C SER A 138 3.67 -13.05 18.90
N LYS A 139 2.84 -12.79 19.92
CA LYS A 139 2.15 -13.83 20.72
C LYS A 139 0.89 -14.39 20.06
N THR A 140 0.63 -14.02 18.81
CA THR A 140 -0.60 -14.41 18.09
C THR A 140 -0.36 -15.66 17.26
N TRP A 141 -1.43 -16.41 16.97
CA TRP A 141 -1.41 -17.59 16.09
C TRP A 141 -0.81 -17.33 14.69
N ILE A 142 -0.69 -16.06 14.27
CA ILE A 142 0.01 -15.67 13.04
C ILE A 142 1.51 -16.05 13.11
N ALA A 143 2.13 -15.98 14.28
CA ALA A 143 3.52 -16.38 14.46
C ALA A 143 3.72 -17.86 14.13
N ASP A 144 2.81 -18.71 14.58
CA ASP A 144 2.85 -20.15 14.32
C ASP A 144 2.63 -20.45 12.84
N LEU A 145 1.71 -19.73 12.17
CA LEU A 145 1.50 -19.84 10.72
C LEU A 145 2.73 -19.43 9.88
N ILE A 146 3.53 -18.49 10.37
CA ILE A 146 4.76 -18.09 9.66
C ILE A 146 5.89 -19.08 9.92
N LYS A 147 6.02 -19.59 11.15
CA LYS A 147 7.02 -20.61 11.51
C LYS A 147 6.75 -21.95 10.83
N ALA A 148 5.49 -22.30 10.63
CA ALA A 148 5.05 -23.52 9.97
C ALA A 148 4.15 -23.21 8.75
N PRO A 149 4.72 -22.71 7.64
CA PRO A 149 3.92 -22.35 6.47
C PRO A 149 3.29 -23.59 5.81
N MET A 150 2.02 -23.48 5.45
CA MET A 150 1.32 -24.54 4.72
C MET A 150 1.94 -24.82 3.35
N LYS A 151 1.99 -26.10 2.96
CA LYS A 151 2.39 -26.51 1.61
C LYS A 151 1.21 -26.30 0.66
N ALA A 152 1.39 -25.45 -0.34
CA ALA A 152 0.41 -25.21 -1.38
C ALA A 152 1.09 -25.15 -2.76
N ARG A 153 0.37 -25.51 -3.82
CA ARG A 153 0.86 -25.45 -5.21
C ARG A 153 1.22 -24.02 -5.63
N MET A 154 0.44 -23.03 -5.18
CA MET A 154 0.69 -21.62 -5.43
C MET A 154 1.42 -20.97 -4.25
N ALA A 155 2.15 -19.89 -4.52
CA ALA A 155 2.81 -19.12 -3.47
C ALA A 155 1.77 -18.51 -2.53
N ILE A 156 1.90 -18.80 -1.23
CA ILE A 156 1.11 -18.19 -0.17
C ILE A 156 1.79 -16.92 0.33
N TRP A 157 1.12 -16.17 1.21
CA TRP A 157 1.64 -14.91 1.71
C TRP A 157 3.06 -15.04 2.29
N VAL A 158 3.34 -16.08 3.08
CA VAL A 158 4.66 -16.32 3.72
C VAL A 158 5.72 -16.65 2.67
N THR A 159 5.51 -17.71 1.88
CA THR A 159 6.50 -18.20 0.90
C THR A 159 6.74 -17.20 -0.22
N GLY A 160 5.70 -16.47 -0.64
CA GLY A 160 5.81 -15.38 -1.60
C GLY A 160 6.62 -14.20 -1.06
N SER A 161 6.41 -13.79 0.20
CA SER A 161 7.19 -12.71 0.82
C SER A 161 8.64 -13.11 0.97
N ALA A 162 8.92 -14.32 1.47
CA ALA A 162 10.28 -14.83 1.63
C ALA A 162 11.05 -14.87 0.30
N ARG A 163 10.41 -15.35 -0.77
CA ARG A 163 10.99 -15.38 -2.12
C ARG A 163 11.28 -13.98 -2.65
N TRP A 164 10.35 -13.05 -2.45
CA TRP A 164 10.49 -11.69 -2.93
C TRP A 164 11.60 -10.94 -2.18
N ILE A 165 11.63 -11.04 -0.85
CA ILE A 165 12.68 -10.45 0.00
C ILE A 165 14.04 -10.98 -0.43
N ARG A 166 14.20 -12.30 -0.58
CA ARG A 166 15.46 -12.89 -1.04
C ARG A 166 15.93 -12.35 -2.40
N LYS A 167 15.00 -12.02 -3.29
CA LYS A 167 15.32 -11.55 -4.65
C LYS A 167 15.63 -10.05 -4.72
N PHE A 168 14.97 -9.24 -3.89
CA PHE A 168 14.91 -7.79 -4.09
C PHE A 168 15.35 -6.96 -2.89
N CYS A 169 15.53 -7.58 -1.73
CA CYS A 169 16.02 -6.90 -0.54
C CYS A 169 17.51 -7.18 -0.35
N THR A 170 18.30 -6.12 -0.21
CA THR A 170 19.70 -6.19 0.24
C THR A 170 19.85 -5.40 1.55
N GLN A 171 20.87 -5.73 2.34
CA GLN A 171 21.19 -4.95 3.54
C GLN A 171 22.24 -3.90 3.18
N ASP A 172 22.01 -2.66 3.61
CA ASP A 172 23.02 -1.62 3.63
C ASP A 172 24.07 -1.92 4.71
N SER A 173 25.22 -1.25 4.62
CA SER A 173 26.26 -1.12 5.65
C SER A 173 25.72 -0.83 7.06
N ASN A 174 24.59 -0.12 7.16
CA ASN A 174 23.90 0.19 8.42
C ASN A 174 22.87 -0.88 8.87
N GLY A 175 22.79 -2.01 8.18
CA GLY A 175 21.82 -3.09 8.45
C GLY A 175 20.37 -2.77 8.07
N GLN A 176 20.12 -1.64 7.38
CA GLN A 176 18.80 -1.30 6.87
C GLN A 176 18.53 -2.04 5.55
N THR A 177 17.31 -2.52 5.37
CA THR A 177 16.92 -3.14 4.11
C THR A 177 16.70 -2.08 3.02
N ILE A 178 17.42 -2.23 1.91
CA ILE A 178 17.21 -1.51 0.67
C ILE A 178 16.45 -2.42 -0.30
N ILE A 179 15.36 -1.93 -0.87
CA ILE A 179 14.62 -2.61 -1.94
C ILE A 179 15.19 -2.16 -3.28
N THR A 180 15.93 -3.05 -3.95
CA THR A 180 16.75 -2.75 -5.15
C THR A 180 15.97 -2.69 -6.46
N ILE A 181 14.64 -2.86 -6.44
CA ILE A 181 13.80 -2.85 -7.66
C ILE A 181 13.88 -1.51 -8.42
N VAL A 182 14.17 -0.42 -7.71
CA VAL A 182 14.23 0.92 -8.30
C VAL A 182 15.43 1.08 -9.25
N ASP A 183 16.52 0.35 -9.00
CA ASP A 183 17.76 0.49 -9.77
C ASP A 183 17.73 -0.27 -11.11
N TRP A 184 16.81 -1.23 -11.27
CA TRP A 184 16.68 -2.05 -12.48
C TRP A 184 15.87 -1.41 -13.62
N LYS A 185 15.13 -0.34 -13.34
CA LYS A 185 14.30 0.36 -14.35
C LYS A 185 14.97 1.63 -14.90
N ARG A 186 16.21 1.92 -14.50
CA ARG A 186 17.01 3.06 -14.99
C ARG A 186 17.80 2.71 -16.24
#